data_AF-A0A6C0HVJ9-F1
#
_entry.id   AF-A0A6C0HVJ9-F1
#
_cell.length_a   1.000
_cell.length_b   1.000
_cell.length_c   1.000
_cell.angle_alpha   90.00
_cell.angle_beta   90.00
_cell.angle_gamma   90.00
#
_symmetry.space_group_name_H-M   'P 1'
#
loop_
_entity.id
_entity.type
_entity.pdbx_description
1 polymer ?
#
loop_
_entity_poly.entity_id
_entity_poly.type
_entity_poly.pdbx_seq_one_letter_code
_entity_poly.pdbx_strand_id
1 'polypeptide(L)'
;MTEKINKKIDLKELFENAMKDPTLLSDLDIKKLLESLENVKNDYLENKTIDSITKEIYNKLNKLKLPIEKIMNYCKLLQEYRFVDNISELHVGKHIHCIRNEKKEDGKDQKMFGGIVFNINFKDYGIYIVIRNPAYKFYQIKYDNFFIFQKMTLHEHLILLAQGTYGSPETPPLNKVI
;
A
#
# COMPACT_ATOMS: atom_id res chain seq x y z
N MET A 1 13.46 28.14 -19.36
CA MET A 1 13.84 26.72 -19.53
C MET A 1 14.09 26.18 -18.13
N THR A 2 13.06 25.60 -17.50
CA THR A 2 13.11 25.14 -16.10
C THR A 2 12.93 23.62 -16.11
N GLU A 3 14.05 22.91 -16.02
CA GLU A 3 14.05 21.47 -15.79
C GLU A 3 13.49 21.20 -14.39
N LYS A 4 12.24 20.71 -14.34
CA LYS A 4 11.73 20.00 -13.17
C LYS A 4 12.47 18.67 -13.11
N ILE A 5 13.52 18.61 -12.29
CA ILE A 5 14.18 17.35 -11.94
C ILE A 5 13.15 16.53 -11.14
N ASN A 6 12.44 15.66 -11.84
CA ASN A 6 11.64 14.60 -11.24
C ASN A 6 12.60 13.52 -10.75
N LYS A 7 13.30 13.78 -9.63
CA LYS A 7 14.14 12.78 -8.98
C LYS A 7 13.19 11.77 -8.33
N LYS A 8 13.06 10.59 -8.95
CA LYS A 8 12.40 9.45 -8.35
C LYS A 8 13.20 9.10 -7.10
N ILE A 9 12.73 9.55 -5.93
CA ILE A 9 13.37 9.24 -4.64
C ILE A 9 13.25 7.73 -4.47
N ASP A 10 14.36 7.02 -4.58
CA ASP A 10 14.42 5.62 -4.18
C ASP A 10 14.41 5.59 -2.65
N LEU A 11 13.26 5.22 -2.08
CA LEU A 11 13.06 5.17 -0.64
C LEU A 11 14.06 4.24 0.06
N LYS A 12 14.57 3.22 -0.65
CA LYS A 12 15.61 2.33 -0.13
C LYS A 12 16.94 3.07 0.01
N GLU A 13 17.30 3.87 -1.00
CA GLU A 13 18.49 4.72 -0.97
C GLU A 13 18.38 5.81 0.10
N LEU A 14 17.20 6.44 0.24
CA LEU A 14 16.94 7.43 1.29
C LEU A 14 17.13 6.81 2.68
N PHE A 15 16.62 5.60 2.91
CA PHE A 15 16.74 4.91 4.19
C PHE A 15 18.18 4.47 4.49
N GLU A 16 18.87 3.89 3.50
CA GLU A 16 20.29 3.55 3.59
C GLU A 16 21.16 4.76 3.93
N ASN A 17 20.86 5.91 3.32
CA ASN A 17 21.59 7.15 3.57
C ASN A 17 21.23 7.74 4.94
N ALA A 18 19.96 7.66 5.36
CA ALA A 18 19.50 8.08 6.69
C ALA A 18 20.06 7.20 7.83
N MET A 19 20.32 5.91 7.58
CA MET A 19 21.03 5.04 8.52
C MET A 19 22.52 5.37 8.61
N LYS A 20 23.14 5.82 7.51
CA LYS A 20 24.55 6.22 7.46
C LYS A 20 24.79 7.61 8.04
N ASP A 21 23.80 8.50 7.94
CA ASP A 21 23.84 9.85 8.48
C ASP A 21 22.53 10.19 9.23
N PRO A 22 22.55 10.10 10.58
CA PRO A 22 21.39 10.43 11.42
C PRO A 22 20.88 11.86 11.26
N THR A 23 21.69 12.78 10.72
CA THR A 23 21.26 14.17 10.49
C THR A 23 20.30 14.29 9.31
N LEU A 24 20.28 13.36 8.35
CA LEU A 24 19.27 13.31 7.28
C LEU A 24 17.86 12.98 7.80
N LEU A 25 17.76 12.32 8.95
CA LEU A 25 16.47 12.11 9.63
C LEU A 25 15.95 13.39 10.28
N SER A 26 16.79 14.39 10.53
CA SER A 26 16.35 15.64 11.18
C SER A 26 15.51 16.54 10.27
N ASP A 27 15.64 16.38 8.95
CA ASP A 27 14.74 17.00 7.96
C ASP A 27 13.41 16.25 7.81
N LEU A 28 13.37 14.96 8.20
CA LEU A 28 12.12 14.25 8.39
C LEU A 28 11.53 14.75 9.72
N ASP A 29 10.27 15.16 9.72
CA ASP A 29 9.62 15.61 10.95
C ASP A 29 9.35 14.40 11.87
N ILE A 30 10.39 13.92 12.55
CA ILE A 30 10.41 12.71 13.38
C ILE A 30 9.28 12.76 14.40
N LYS A 31 8.97 13.96 14.92
CA LYS A 31 7.85 14.18 15.84
C LYS A 31 6.51 13.82 15.20
N LYS A 32 6.25 14.29 13.98
CA LYS A 32 5.04 13.94 13.23
C LYS A 32 4.97 12.45 12.91
N LEU A 33 6.11 11.81 12.67
CA LEU A 33 6.20 10.35 12.49
C LEU A 33 5.83 9.61 13.78
N LEU A 34 6.39 10.02 14.92
CA LEU A 34 6.10 9.49 16.26
C LEU A 34 4.63 9.70 16.66
N GLU A 35 4.06 10.88 16.41
CA GLU A 35 2.64 11.16 16.63
C GLU A 35 1.72 10.27 15.75
N SER A 36 2.18 9.92 14.54
CA SER A 36 1.45 9.01 13.65
C SER A 36 1.58 7.54 14.04
N LEU A 37 2.65 7.17 14.78
CA LEU A 37 2.84 5.85 15.38
C LEU A 37 1.86 5.62 16.53
N GLU A 38 1.62 6.65 17.34
CA GLU A 38 0.73 6.54 18.51
C GLU A 38 -0.76 6.48 18.13
N ASN A 39 -1.15 7.01 16.96
CA ASN A 39 -2.57 7.19 16.60
C ASN A 39 -3.09 6.22 15.52
N VAL A 40 -2.24 5.43 14.86
CA VAL A 40 -2.67 4.49 13.81
C VAL A 40 -2.35 3.07 14.21
N LYS A 41 -3.38 2.28 14.53
CA LYS A 41 -3.24 0.83 14.67
C LYS A 41 -2.86 0.23 13.30
N ASN A 42 -1.60 -0.15 13.17
CA ASN A 42 -1.05 -0.80 11.98
C ASN A 42 -1.02 -2.33 12.14
N ASP A 43 -1.94 -2.88 12.92
CA ASP A 43 -2.07 -4.31 13.23
C ASP A 43 -2.13 -5.16 11.95
N TYR A 44 -2.66 -4.61 10.85
CA TYR A 44 -2.68 -5.26 9.52
C TYR A 44 -1.30 -5.42 8.85
N LEU A 45 -0.26 -4.80 9.40
CA LEU A 45 1.15 -4.97 9.00
C LEU A 45 1.94 -5.84 10.00
N GLU A 46 1.30 -6.33 11.06
CA GLU A 46 1.96 -7.21 12.01
C GLU A 46 2.42 -8.49 11.30
N ASN A 47 3.68 -8.88 11.51
CA ASN A 47 4.31 -10.03 10.87
C ASN A 47 4.33 -10.00 9.34
N LYS A 48 4.21 -8.81 8.72
CA LYS A 48 4.32 -8.64 7.26
C LYS A 48 5.68 -8.07 6.88
N THR A 49 6.32 -8.65 5.88
CA THR A 49 7.47 -8.07 5.17
C THR A 49 7.04 -7.52 3.81
N ILE A 50 7.88 -6.67 3.20
CA ILE A 50 7.70 -6.21 1.81
C ILE A 50 7.53 -7.40 0.85
N ASP A 51 8.32 -8.46 1.04
CA ASP A 51 8.24 -9.68 0.23
C ASP A 51 6.90 -10.40 0.43
N SER A 52 6.42 -10.50 1.67
CA SER A 52 5.13 -11.12 1.98
C SER A 52 3.96 -10.37 1.34
N ILE A 53 3.98 -9.03 1.37
CA ILE A 53 2.95 -8.17 0.74
C ILE A 53 3.00 -8.32 -0.78
N THR A 54 4.20 -8.31 -1.36
CA THR A 54 4.39 -8.50 -2.80
C THR A 54 3.86 -9.86 -3.25
N LYS A 55 4.15 -10.91 -2.47
CA LYS A 55 3.64 -12.27 -2.72
C LYS A 55 2.12 -12.35 -2.57
N GLU A 56 1.56 -11.67 -1.58
CA GLU A 56 0.10 -11.59 -1.37
C GLU A 56 -0.60 -10.95 -2.58
N ILE A 57 -0.08 -9.82 -3.08
CA ILE A 57 -0.61 -9.14 -4.27
C ILE A 57 -0.53 -10.04 -5.49
N TYR A 58 0.63 -10.66 -5.73
CA TYR A 58 0.81 -11.60 -6.84
C TYR A 58 -0.21 -12.75 -6.77
N ASN A 59 -0.38 -13.36 -5.59
CA ASN A 59 -1.31 -14.46 -5.39
C ASN A 59 -2.76 -14.04 -5.66
N LYS A 60 -3.18 -12.85 -5.20
CA LYS A 60 -4.55 -12.34 -5.45
C LYS A 60 -4.76 -12.06 -6.95
N LEU A 61 -3.78 -11.48 -7.64
CA LEU A 61 -3.87 -11.24 -9.09
C LEU A 61 -3.86 -12.53 -9.91
N ASN A 62 -3.07 -13.53 -9.50
CA ASN A 62 -3.00 -14.81 -10.20
C ASN A 62 -4.34 -15.57 -10.19
N LYS A 63 -5.15 -15.39 -9.13
CA LYS A 63 -6.52 -15.95 -9.05
C LYS A 63 -7.44 -15.46 -10.18
N LEU A 64 -7.16 -14.29 -10.76
CA LEU A 64 -7.96 -13.71 -11.84
C LEU A 64 -7.74 -14.41 -13.20
N LYS A 65 -6.75 -15.31 -13.30
CA LYS A 65 -6.40 -16.04 -14.55
C LYS A 65 -6.20 -15.09 -15.73
N LEU A 66 -5.53 -13.97 -15.48
CA LEU A 66 -5.13 -12.99 -16.49
C LEU A 66 -3.84 -13.45 -17.20
N PRO A 67 -3.55 -12.95 -18.41
CA PRO A 67 -2.26 -13.17 -19.04
C PRO A 67 -1.11 -12.73 -18.13
N ILE A 68 -0.02 -13.51 -18.12
CA ILE A 68 1.12 -13.28 -17.21
C ILE A 68 1.70 -11.87 -17.37
N GLU A 69 1.77 -11.34 -18.59
CA GLU A 69 2.24 -9.98 -18.87
C GLU A 69 1.40 -8.92 -18.14
N LYS A 70 0.07 -9.13 -18.11
CA LYS A 70 -0.87 -8.22 -17.45
C LYS A 70 -0.72 -8.30 -15.93
N ILE A 71 -0.51 -9.49 -15.38
CA ILE A 71 -0.21 -9.69 -13.95
C ILE A 71 1.09 -8.95 -13.60
N MET A 72 2.15 -9.12 -14.38
CA MET A 72 3.44 -8.46 -14.14
C MET A 72 3.33 -6.93 -14.19
N ASN A 73 2.55 -6.40 -15.13
CA ASN A 73 2.29 -4.97 -15.21
C ASN A 73 1.51 -4.45 -13.99
N TYR A 74 0.53 -5.21 -13.49
CA TYR A 74 -0.19 -4.87 -12.27
C TYR A 74 0.69 -4.96 -11.02
N CYS A 75 1.54 -5.98 -10.89
CA CYS A 75 2.51 -6.04 -9.80
C CYS A 75 3.44 -4.81 -9.78
N LYS A 76 3.92 -4.35 -10.94
CA LYS A 76 4.73 -3.12 -11.04
C LYS A 76 3.97 -1.87 -10.60
N LEU A 77 2.70 -1.74 -10.96
CA LEU A 77 1.86 -0.62 -10.54
C LEU A 77 1.56 -0.64 -9.02
N LEU A 78 1.57 -1.82 -8.41
CA LEU A 78 1.20 -2.03 -7.01
C LEU A 78 2.39 -2.13 -6.05
N GLN A 79 3.61 -1.75 -6.47
CA GLN A 79 4.82 -1.86 -5.62
C GLN A 79 4.71 -1.13 -4.28
N GLU A 80 4.04 0.03 -4.25
CA GLU A 80 3.83 0.85 -3.03
C GLU A 80 2.46 0.58 -2.37
N TYR A 81 1.82 -0.52 -2.73
CA TYR A 81 0.47 -0.85 -2.28
C TYR A 81 0.49 -2.12 -1.44
N ARG A 82 -0.55 -2.27 -0.61
CA ARG A 82 -0.88 -3.54 0.04
C ARG A 82 -2.26 -3.99 -0.39
N PHE A 83 -2.50 -5.29 -0.34
CA PHE A 83 -3.85 -5.83 -0.43
C PHE A 83 -4.63 -5.49 0.85
N VAL A 84 -5.92 -5.20 0.70
CA VAL A 84 -6.87 -4.97 1.80
C VAL A 84 -7.70 -6.24 1.94
N ASP A 85 -7.45 -7.02 2.99
CA ASP A 85 -8.15 -8.30 3.22
C ASP A 85 -9.45 -8.09 4.00
N ASN A 86 -9.42 -7.22 5.02
CA ASN A 86 -10.61 -6.82 5.75
C ASN A 86 -10.96 -5.34 5.52
N ILE A 87 -12.26 -5.03 5.45
CA ILE A 87 -12.76 -3.66 5.32
C ILE A 87 -12.27 -2.72 6.42
N SER A 88 -12.09 -3.24 7.65
CA SER A 88 -11.59 -2.46 8.80
C SER A 88 -10.18 -1.90 8.57
N GLU A 89 -9.41 -2.48 7.63
CA GLU A 89 -8.08 -1.99 7.28
C GLU A 89 -8.13 -0.88 6.22
N LEU A 90 -9.27 -0.62 5.60
CA LEU A 90 -9.39 0.35 4.51
C LEU A 90 -9.51 1.77 5.08
N HIS A 91 -8.50 2.60 4.82
CA HIS A 91 -8.50 3.98 5.29
C HIS A 91 -9.11 4.96 4.27
N VAL A 92 -10.00 5.83 4.74
CA VAL A 92 -10.48 7.01 3.98
C VAL A 92 -9.33 7.98 3.72
N GLY A 93 -9.35 8.65 2.57
CA GLY A 93 -8.33 9.63 2.16
C GLY A 93 -7.11 9.03 1.48
N LYS A 94 -6.95 7.69 1.47
CA LYS A 94 -5.85 7.02 0.77
C LYS A 94 -6.20 6.65 -0.67
N HIS A 95 -5.18 6.63 -1.52
CA HIS A 95 -5.31 6.18 -2.91
C HIS A 95 -5.46 4.65 -2.95
N ILE A 96 -6.32 4.18 -3.84
CA ILE A 96 -6.55 2.75 -4.06
C ILE A 96 -6.49 2.40 -5.55
N HIS A 97 -6.14 1.15 -5.80
CA HIS A 97 -6.40 0.46 -7.04
C HIS A 97 -7.39 -0.67 -6.81
N CYS A 98 -8.36 -0.84 -7.70
CA CYS A 98 -9.37 -1.87 -7.62
C CYS A 98 -9.42 -2.65 -8.93
N ILE A 99 -9.65 -3.96 -8.81
CA ILE A 99 -9.93 -4.84 -9.95
C ILE A 99 -11.04 -5.81 -9.54
N ARG A 100 -11.96 -6.12 -10.46
CA ARG A 100 -13.03 -7.09 -10.17
C ARG A 100 -12.39 -8.43 -9.81
N ASN A 101 -12.91 -9.08 -8.77
CA ASN A 101 -12.46 -10.41 -8.37
C ASN A 101 -12.99 -11.52 -9.27
N GLU A 102 -14.08 -11.25 -10.00
CA GLU A 102 -14.71 -12.18 -10.94
C GLU A 102 -14.72 -11.62 -12.36
N LYS A 103 -14.59 -12.52 -13.35
CA LYS A 103 -14.69 -12.13 -14.76
C LYS A 103 -16.10 -11.63 -15.04
N LYS A 104 -16.21 -10.63 -15.90
CA LYS A 104 -17.52 -10.21 -16.40
C LYS A 104 -18.05 -11.27 -17.36
N GLU A 105 -19.36 -11.51 -17.28
CA GLU A 105 -20.07 -12.40 -18.21
C GLU A 105 -19.97 -11.91 -19.66
N ASP A 106 -19.79 -10.60 -19.87
CA ASP A 106 -19.70 -9.97 -21.19
C ASP A 106 -18.36 -10.19 -21.92
N GLY A 107 -17.47 -11.03 -21.38
CA GLY A 107 -16.19 -11.39 -21.99
C GLY A 107 -15.17 -10.25 -22.03
N LYS A 108 -15.49 -9.06 -21.49
CA LYS A 108 -14.56 -7.94 -21.49
C LYS A 108 -13.43 -8.15 -20.51
N ASP A 109 -12.25 -7.74 -20.95
CA ASP A 109 -11.04 -7.71 -20.15
C ASP A 109 -11.25 -6.97 -18.82
N GLN A 110 -10.92 -7.65 -17.71
CA GLN A 110 -10.85 -6.99 -16.41
C GLN A 110 -9.76 -5.91 -16.47
N LYS A 111 -10.12 -4.70 -16.07
CA LYS A 111 -9.21 -3.56 -16.03
C LYS A 111 -9.19 -2.99 -14.62
N MET A 112 -7.98 -2.72 -14.15
CA MET A 112 -7.76 -2.01 -12.90
C MET A 112 -8.13 -0.53 -13.07
N PHE A 113 -8.81 0.03 -12.08
CA PHE A 113 -9.03 1.47 -11.96
C PHE A 113 -8.60 1.93 -10.56
N GLY A 114 -8.60 3.23 -10.32
CA GLY A 114 -8.21 3.76 -9.02
C GLY A 114 -8.82 5.13 -8.73
N GLY A 115 -8.53 5.61 -7.53
CA GLY A 115 -8.97 6.89 -7.01
C GLY A 115 -8.71 6.98 -5.50
N ILE A 116 -9.24 8.03 -4.88
CA ILE A 116 -9.12 8.25 -3.45
C ILE A 116 -10.39 7.74 -2.77
N VAL A 117 -10.26 6.96 -1.71
CA VAL A 117 -11.40 6.56 -0.86
C VAL A 117 -11.97 7.84 -0.24
N PHE A 118 -13.20 8.18 -0.60
CA PHE A 118 -13.89 9.34 -0.07
C PHE A 118 -14.75 8.99 1.14
N ASN A 119 -15.45 7.84 1.08
CA ASN A 119 -16.28 7.36 2.18
C ASN A 119 -16.53 5.85 2.09
N ILE A 120 -16.95 5.24 3.19
CA ILE A 120 -17.38 3.85 3.28
C ILE A 120 -18.81 3.83 3.83
N ASN A 121 -19.76 3.35 3.03
CA ASN A 121 -21.17 3.28 3.38
C ASN A 121 -21.55 1.84 3.71
N PHE A 122 -21.97 1.60 4.94
CA PHE A 122 -22.56 0.34 5.38
C PHE A 122 -24.05 0.37 5.06
N LYS A 123 -24.52 -0.57 4.24
CA LYS A 123 -25.93 -0.72 3.86
C LYS A 123 -26.39 -2.13 4.17
N ASP A 124 -27.71 -2.35 4.18
CA ASP A 124 -28.31 -3.66 4.49
C ASP A 124 -27.78 -4.81 3.61
N TYR A 125 -27.46 -4.51 2.35
CA TYR A 125 -27.01 -5.50 1.36
C TYR A 125 -25.48 -5.52 1.15
N GLY A 126 -24.73 -4.92 2.07
CA GLY A 126 -23.27 -4.95 2.09
C GLY A 126 -22.61 -3.58 2.11
N ILE A 127 -21.30 -3.59 1.92
CA ILE A 127 -20.43 -2.42 2.12
C ILE A 127 -20.11 -1.79 0.78
N TYR A 128 -20.30 -0.47 0.68
CA TYR A 128 -20.05 0.30 -0.52
C TYR A 128 -18.96 1.34 -0.28
N ILE A 129 -17.93 1.30 -1.13
CA ILE A 129 -16.83 2.25 -1.09
C ILE A 129 -17.12 3.35 -2.09
N VAL A 130 -17.14 4.59 -1.62
CA VAL A 130 -17.24 5.79 -2.45
C VAL A 130 -15.83 6.23 -2.82
N ILE A 131 -15.56 6.29 -4.12
CA ILE A 131 -14.24 6.62 -4.65
C ILE A 131 -14.34 7.90 -5.46
N ARG A 132 -13.42 8.84 -5.21
CA ARG A 132 -13.24 10.04 -6.02
C ARG A 132 -12.12 9.81 -7.01
N ASN A 133 -12.42 9.96 -8.30
CA ASN A 133 -11.42 9.84 -9.34
C ASN A 133 -10.61 11.14 -9.53
N PRO A 134 -9.51 11.11 -10.30
CA PRO A 134 -8.74 12.31 -10.61
C PRO A 134 -9.54 13.41 -11.33
N ALA A 135 -10.62 13.05 -12.03
CA ALA A 135 -11.55 13.98 -12.67
C ALA A 135 -12.68 14.47 -11.73
N TYR A 136 -12.50 14.35 -10.41
CA TYR A 136 -13.45 14.78 -9.36
C TYR A 136 -14.84 14.14 -9.42
N LYS A 137 -15.02 13.06 -10.19
CA LYS A 137 -16.25 12.28 -10.23
C LYS A 137 -16.24 11.23 -9.13
N PHE A 138 -17.40 11.04 -8.52
CA PHE A 138 -17.64 10.01 -7.52
C PHE A 138 -18.30 8.80 -8.14
N TYR A 139 -17.85 7.61 -7.75
CA TYR A 139 -18.53 6.36 -8.05
C TYR A 139 -18.50 5.44 -6.84
N GLN A 140 -19.46 4.52 -6.77
CA GLN A 140 -19.58 3.55 -5.69
C GLN A 140 -19.29 2.15 -6.21
N ILE A 141 -18.54 1.38 -5.44
CA ILE A 141 -18.31 -0.05 -5.68
C ILE A 141 -18.72 -0.86 -4.46
N LYS A 142 -19.29 -2.05 -4.65
CA LYS A 142 -19.54 -3.00 -3.56
C LYS A 142 -18.22 -3.70 -3.21
N TYR A 143 -17.81 -3.65 -1.94
CA TYR A 143 -16.53 -4.19 -1.45
C TYR A 143 -16.28 -5.62 -1.94
N ASP A 144 -17.27 -6.50 -1.75
CA ASP A 144 -17.17 -7.94 -2.04
C ASP A 144 -16.90 -8.28 -3.51
N ASN A 145 -17.10 -7.34 -4.43
CA ASN A 145 -16.96 -7.58 -5.88
C ASN A 145 -15.55 -7.22 -6.41
N PHE A 146 -14.66 -6.75 -5.54
CA PHE A 146 -13.36 -6.21 -5.95
C PHE A 146 -12.23 -6.68 -5.05
N PHE A 147 -11.08 -6.97 -5.67
CA PHE A 147 -9.80 -6.90 -4.98
C PHE A 147 -9.37 -5.44 -4.90
N ILE A 148 -9.04 -5.00 -3.70
CA ILE A 148 -8.68 -3.62 -3.39
C ILE A 148 -7.26 -3.59 -2.87
N PHE A 149 -6.48 -2.69 -3.45
CA PHE A 149 -5.11 -2.43 -3.06
C PHE A 149 -5.01 -0.98 -2.61
N GLN A 150 -4.52 -0.74 -1.40
CA GLN A 150 -4.39 0.60 -0.82
C GLN A 150 -2.93 1.04 -0.79
N LYS A 151 -2.68 2.28 -1.22
CA LYS A 151 -1.33 2.86 -1.21
C LYS A 151 -0.85 2.97 0.23
N MET A 152 0.33 2.43 0.49
CA MET A 152 0.96 2.50 1.79
C MET A 152 1.57 3.89 2.03
N THR A 153 1.53 4.35 3.27
CA THR A 153 2.20 5.59 3.66
C THR A 153 3.72 5.39 3.77
N LEU A 154 4.49 6.47 3.79
CA LEU A 154 5.93 6.39 4.08
C LEU A 154 6.18 5.67 5.41
N HIS A 155 5.36 5.97 6.41
CA HIS A 155 5.46 5.36 7.72
C HIS A 155 5.21 3.85 7.69
N GLU A 156 4.18 3.40 6.98
CA GLU A 156 3.90 1.97 6.81
C GLU A 156 5.07 1.24 6.11
N HIS A 157 5.73 1.88 5.14
CA HIS A 157 6.95 1.33 4.54
C HIS A 157 8.09 1.22 5.56
N LEU A 158 8.27 2.21 6.44
CA LEU A 158 9.31 2.17 7.48
C LEU A 158 9.07 1.03 8.48
N ILE A 159 7.82 0.80 8.88
CA ILE A 159 7.45 -0.34 9.73
C ILE A 159 7.89 -1.65 9.06
N LEU A 160 7.56 -1.83 7.77
CA LEU A 160 7.87 -3.05 7.03
C LEU A 160 9.37 -3.26 6.80
N LEU A 161 10.12 -2.18 6.58
CA LEU A 161 11.58 -2.22 6.46
C LEU A 161 12.22 -2.67 7.78
N ALA A 162 11.79 -2.07 8.90
CA ALA A 162 12.27 -2.45 10.22
C ALA A 162 11.99 -3.93 10.51
N GLN A 163 10.78 -4.42 10.26
CA GLN A 163 10.44 -5.84 10.43
C GLN A 163 11.30 -6.76 9.55
N GLY A 164 11.61 -6.36 8.32
CA GLY A 164 12.52 -7.11 7.44
C GLY A 164 13.96 -7.17 7.95
N THR A 165 14.46 -6.11 8.61
CA THR A 165 15.82 -6.11 9.18
C THR A 165 15.96 -6.97 10.43
N TYR A 166 14.92 -7.05 11.27
CA TYR A 166 14.93 -7.87 12.49
C TYR A 166 14.67 -9.38 12.22
N GLY A 167 14.24 -9.74 11.01
CA GLY A 167 14.03 -11.13 10.58
C GLY A 167 15.21 -11.78 9.87
N SER A 168 16.31 -11.05 9.63
CA SER A 168 17.54 -11.59 9.05
C SER A 168 18.50 -12.06 10.16
N PRO A 169 19.10 -13.26 10.07
CA PRO A 169 19.95 -13.83 11.13
C PRO A 169 21.27 -13.08 11.41
N GLU A 170 21.48 -11.88 10.87
CA GLU A 170 22.75 -11.14 10.95
C GLU A 170 22.70 -9.81 11.72
N THR A 171 21.68 -9.54 12.55
CA THR A 171 21.75 -8.38 13.47
C THR A 171 21.99 -8.84 14.91
N PRO A 172 23.14 -8.49 15.54
CA PRO A 172 23.31 -8.73 16.96
C PRO A 172 22.30 -7.87 17.73
N PRO A 173 21.72 -8.39 18.82
CA PRO A 173 20.76 -7.64 19.62
C PRO A 173 21.43 -6.34 20.08
N LEU A 174 20.75 -5.22 19.81
CA LEU A 174 21.12 -3.91 20.33
C LEU A 174 21.13 -4.04 21.85
N ASN A 175 22.32 -4.17 22.43
CA ASN A 175 22.51 -4.35 23.86
C ASN A 175 21.80 -3.22 24.59
N LYS A 176 20.99 -3.63 25.58
CA LYS A 176 20.43 -2.77 26.62
C LYS A 176 21.51 -1.80 27.10
N VAL A 177 21.37 -0.51 26.79
CA VAL A 177 22.01 0.54 27.55
C VAL A 177 21.15 0.70 28.80
N ILE A 178 21.55 -0.02 29.85
CA ILE A 178 21.26 0.35 31.24
C ILE A 178 22.38 1.30 31.66
#